data_AF-A0A9P8MIS0-F1
#
_entry.id   AF-A0A9P8MIS0-F1
#
_cell.length_a   1.000
_cell.length_b   1.000
_cell.length_c   1.000
_cell.angle_alpha   90.00
_cell.angle_beta   90.00
_cell.angle_gamma   90.00
#
_symmetry.space_group_name_H-M   'P 1'
#
loop_
_entity.id
_entity.type
_entity.pdbx_description
1 polymer ?
#
loop_
_entity_poly.entity_id
_entity_poly.type
_entity_poly.pdbx_seq_one_letter_code
_entity_poly.pdbx_strand_id
1 'polypeptide(L)'
;MTIGTMHSDPEPTEGPARPDGRCGSPAIRRGSQQRSTQESLEEKAEAVRDACKWKDIAKLRSLAESTGGLLTDELRRLAYVITSFLISGPLLLGLSPDLMNDDVDASFDAQEAVADWEQLEPHRDEDQVQLDVNRSFIYYPNDKSEAQLDKCKSELLVLIVEVLRRHPYLCYFQGFHDICQVFLLVLQPGWRARVVARLSVLRIRDFMLPSLGPTTAQLRLLPDLLAKADSELRKHIATIEPFYALAGTLTMYAHNIEAYGDIARLFDVFLAREAVFPIYVFAQIVMGRRSEILDVEEPDMLQVMLAKVPPNMDLDSLITNAASLFDQFPPESLPSWRRISKSSTLKTARHIETCANQTLEDGRAFFEEQAKEVRWVEKRDRISMAIWRYRRPIRAIGMTTAVAAVAFYLRRNPSAIHYVMSLFSTLSKA
;
A
#
# COMPACT_ATOMS: atom_id res chain seq x y z
N MET A 1 0.79 3.17 92.99
CA MET A 1 1.82 4.15 93.39
C MET A 1 2.02 5.08 92.21
N THR A 2 1.94 6.40 92.23
CA THR A 2 1.62 7.45 93.20
C THR A 2 1.59 8.72 92.33
N ILE A 3 0.50 9.52 92.36
CA ILE A 3 0.42 11.00 92.20
C ILE A 3 1.10 11.61 90.93
N GLY A 4 0.46 12.31 89.99
CA GLY A 4 -0.63 13.30 90.06
C GLY A 4 -0.05 14.72 89.99
N THR A 5 -0.35 15.51 88.94
CA THR A 5 -0.64 16.97 88.99
C THR A 5 -0.81 17.60 87.61
N MET A 6 -1.79 18.51 87.56
CA MET A 6 -2.09 19.50 86.50
C MET A 6 -0.99 20.58 86.41
N HIS A 7 -0.80 21.21 85.24
CA HIS A 7 -1.34 22.56 84.89
C HIS A 7 -0.59 23.24 83.72
N SER A 8 -1.34 24.11 83.03
CA SER A 8 -0.97 25.32 82.25
C SER A 8 -0.27 25.21 80.88
N ASP A 9 -0.98 25.73 79.87
CA ASP A 9 -0.46 26.24 78.58
C ASP A 9 0.43 27.47 78.78
N PRO A 10 1.32 27.74 77.82
CA PRO A 10 1.36 29.08 77.23
C PRO A 10 1.47 29.10 75.69
N GLU A 11 1.03 30.24 75.16
CA GLU A 11 0.99 30.71 73.76
C GLU A 11 2.38 30.88 73.07
N PRO A 12 2.43 31.19 71.75
CA PRO A 12 3.42 30.66 70.82
C PRO A 12 4.66 31.54 70.63
N THR A 13 5.80 30.90 70.33
CA THR A 13 7.02 31.57 69.87
C THR A 13 7.16 31.49 68.35
N GLU A 14 7.20 32.65 67.71
CA GLU A 14 7.61 32.86 66.32
C GLU A 14 9.03 32.33 66.06
N GLY A 15 9.20 31.63 64.94
CA GLY A 15 10.48 31.15 64.41
C GLY A 15 10.54 31.30 62.89
N PRO A 16 11.72 31.49 62.28
CA PRO A 16 11.89 32.31 61.09
C PRO A 16 11.59 31.59 59.77
N ALA A 17 11.17 32.40 58.80
CA ALA A 17 10.89 32.06 57.41
C ALA A 17 12.01 31.25 56.74
N ARG A 18 11.63 30.13 56.11
CA ARG A 18 12.42 29.43 55.08
C ARG A 18 11.94 29.88 53.70
N PRO A 19 12.83 29.97 52.70
CA PRO A 19 12.50 30.60 51.43
C PRO A 19 11.49 29.76 50.66
N ASP A 20 10.49 30.44 50.10
CA ASP A 20 9.51 29.91 49.17
C ASP A 20 10.20 29.10 48.06
N GLY A 21 10.10 27.79 48.16
CA GLY A 21 10.19 26.92 47.00
C GLY A 21 9.04 27.31 46.08
N ARG A 22 9.35 28.01 44.99
CA ARG A 22 8.42 28.32 43.90
C ARG A 22 7.74 27.04 43.43
N CYS A 23 6.58 26.74 44.01
CA CYS A 23 5.62 25.81 43.44
C CYS A 23 5.01 26.52 42.23
N GLY A 24 5.63 26.36 41.06
CA GLY A 24 5.07 26.87 39.82
C GLY A 24 3.68 26.25 39.62
N SER A 25 2.64 27.07 39.71
CA SER A 25 1.25 26.62 39.59
C SER A 25 1.06 25.75 38.33
N PRO A 26 0.40 24.57 38.44
CA PRO A 26 0.18 23.65 37.31
C PRO A 26 -0.46 24.31 36.08
N ALA A 27 -1.27 25.35 36.30
CA ALA A 27 -1.92 26.12 35.25
C ALA A 27 -0.94 26.95 34.40
N ILE A 28 0.11 27.52 35.00
CA ILE A 28 1.12 28.31 34.28
C ILE A 28 1.99 27.38 33.42
N ARG A 29 2.36 26.20 33.95
CA ARG A 29 3.11 25.18 33.21
C ARG A 29 2.30 24.59 32.03
N ARG A 30 1.00 24.34 32.21
CA ARG A 30 0.11 23.92 31.11
C ARG A 30 -0.02 24.98 30.02
N GLY A 31 -0.18 26.25 30.40
CA GLY A 31 -0.26 27.36 29.45
C GLY A 31 1.03 27.56 28.65
N SER A 32 2.20 27.40 29.28
CA SER A 32 3.49 27.46 28.57
C SER A 32 3.72 26.28 27.64
N GLN A 33 3.32 25.06 28.04
CA GLN A 33 3.44 23.86 27.19
C GLN A 33 2.49 23.91 25.99
N GLN A 34 1.25 24.36 26.18
CA GLN A 34 0.29 24.51 25.09
C GLN A 34 0.75 25.57 24.07
N ARG A 35 1.33 26.69 24.53
CA ARG A 35 1.92 27.69 23.63
C ARG A 35 3.11 27.14 22.85
N SER A 36 4.04 26.44 23.51
CA SER A 36 5.20 25.86 22.82
C SER A 36 4.81 24.79 21.79
N THR A 37 3.77 24.00 22.08
CA THR A 37 3.25 23.01 21.13
C THR A 37 2.60 23.70 19.93
N GLN A 38 1.80 24.75 20.16
CA GLN A 38 1.15 25.49 19.07
C GLN A 38 2.17 26.19 18.17
N GLU A 39 3.21 26.80 18.76
CA GLU A 39 4.32 27.41 18.01
C GLU A 39 5.04 26.37 17.15
N SER A 40 5.36 25.20 17.70
CA SER A 40 6.00 24.12 16.94
C SER A 40 5.13 23.59 15.79
N LEU A 41 3.81 23.53 15.98
CA LEU A 41 2.88 23.12 14.92
C LEU A 41 2.81 24.16 13.79
N GLU A 42 2.82 25.46 14.12
CA GLU A 42 2.82 26.53 13.12
C GLU A 42 4.15 26.57 12.36
N GLU A 43 5.29 26.41 13.04
CA GLU A 43 6.60 26.28 12.41
C GLU A 43 6.64 25.11 11.41
N LYS A 44 6.05 23.97 11.79
CA LYS A 44 5.94 22.82 10.89
C LYS A 44 5.00 23.09 9.72
N ALA A 45 3.87 23.74 9.95
CA ALA A 45 2.94 24.13 8.90
C ALA A 45 3.63 25.04 7.87
N GLU A 46 4.39 26.04 8.32
CA GLU A 46 5.14 26.92 7.44
C GLU A 46 6.23 26.18 6.67
N ALA A 47 6.96 25.26 7.33
CA ALA A 47 7.93 24.42 6.66
C ALA A 47 7.31 23.55 5.54
N VAL A 48 6.06 23.08 5.72
CA VAL A 48 5.32 22.36 4.67
C VAL A 48 4.96 23.30 3.52
N ARG A 49 4.45 24.50 3.81
CA ARG A 49 4.13 25.51 2.78
C ARG A 49 5.36 25.88 1.96
N ASP A 50 6.48 26.13 2.62
CA ASP A 50 7.76 26.44 1.98
C ASP A 50 8.25 25.27 1.12
N ALA A 51 8.22 24.05 1.63
CA ALA A 51 8.63 22.88 0.86
C ALA A 51 7.74 22.66 -0.38
N CYS A 52 6.42 22.91 -0.28
CA CYS A 52 5.52 22.92 -1.43
C CYS A 52 5.86 24.04 -2.43
N LYS A 53 6.09 25.27 -1.95
CA LYS A 53 6.42 26.44 -2.77
C LYS A 53 7.70 26.24 -3.57
N TRP A 54 8.72 25.66 -2.94
CA TRP A 54 10.02 25.39 -3.56
C TRP A 54 10.11 24.01 -4.21
N LYS A 55 9.03 23.22 -4.18
CA LYS A 55 8.94 21.85 -4.71
C LYS A 55 10.05 20.94 -4.15
N ASP A 56 10.40 21.13 -2.89
CA ASP A 56 11.41 20.33 -2.20
C ASP A 56 10.79 19.01 -1.71
N ILE A 57 10.84 17.99 -2.58
CA ILE A 57 10.28 16.66 -2.30
C ILE A 57 10.99 15.97 -1.14
N ALA A 58 12.30 16.15 -1.01
CA ALA A 58 13.06 15.55 0.07
C ALA A 58 12.60 16.13 1.42
N LYS A 59 12.39 17.45 1.47
CA LYS A 59 11.85 18.12 2.65
C LYS A 59 10.40 17.70 2.91
N LEU A 60 9.53 17.67 1.90
CA LEU A 60 8.15 17.19 2.04
C LEU A 60 8.09 15.76 2.58
N ARG A 61 8.96 14.86 2.08
CA ARG A 61 9.10 13.51 2.61
C ARG A 61 9.50 13.51 4.08
N SER A 62 10.52 14.27 4.46
CA SER A 62 10.93 14.33 5.87
C SER A 62 9.81 14.86 6.78
N LEU A 63 9.03 15.84 6.31
CA LEU A 63 7.92 16.43 7.06
C LEU A 63 6.74 15.46 7.17
N ALA A 64 6.40 14.76 6.08
CA ALA A 64 5.38 13.73 6.07
C ALA A 64 5.72 12.54 6.97
N GLU A 65 6.99 12.13 7.03
CA GLU A 65 7.45 11.07 7.93
C GLU A 65 7.42 11.50 9.41
N SER A 66 7.78 12.75 9.69
CA SER A 66 7.84 13.28 11.06
C SER A 66 6.49 13.27 11.78
N THR A 67 6.52 13.24 13.12
CA THR A 67 5.36 13.18 14.02
C THR A 67 4.19 14.07 13.59
N GLY A 68 3.00 13.49 13.46
CA GLY A 68 1.78 14.18 13.01
C GLY A 68 1.67 14.45 11.50
N GLY A 69 2.66 14.05 10.69
CA GLY A 69 2.58 14.11 9.22
C GLY A 69 2.42 15.53 8.67
N LEU A 70 1.53 15.74 7.71
CA LEU A 70 1.30 17.03 7.07
C LEU A 70 0.27 17.92 7.80
N LEU A 71 -0.18 17.48 8.99
CA LEU A 71 -1.06 18.20 9.91
C LEU A 71 -2.52 18.34 9.42
N THR A 72 -2.78 19.15 8.39
CA THR A 72 -4.13 19.56 7.98
C THR A 72 -4.44 19.24 6.52
N ASP A 73 -5.71 19.11 6.18
CA ASP A 73 -6.13 18.86 4.80
C ASP A 73 -5.79 20.02 3.86
N GLU A 74 -5.68 21.26 4.37
CA GLU A 74 -5.17 22.39 3.60
C GLU A 74 -3.72 22.18 3.16
N LEU A 75 -2.85 21.75 4.07
CA LEU A 75 -1.47 21.45 3.75
C LEU A 75 -1.35 20.18 2.89
N ARG A 76 -2.19 19.16 3.15
CA ARG A 76 -2.27 17.95 2.31
C ARG A 76 -2.71 18.28 0.89
N ARG A 77 -3.65 19.21 0.67
CA ARG A 77 -4.03 19.64 -0.68
C ARG A 77 -2.83 20.11 -1.49
N LEU A 78 -2.01 20.98 -0.90
CA LEU A 78 -0.79 21.47 -1.54
C LEU A 78 0.21 20.33 -1.77
N ALA A 79 0.49 19.55 -0.72
CA ALA A 79 1.52 18.52 -0.76
C ALA A 79 1.14 17.31 -1.63
N TYR A 80 -0.11 16.84 -1.60
CA TYR A 80 -0.58 15.69 -2.40
C TYR A 80 -0.55 16.03 -3.88
N VAL A 81 -0.93 17.25 -4.26
CA VAL A 81 -0.75 17.72 -5.62
C VAL A 81 0.73 17.70 -5.96
N ILE A 82 1.62 18.34 -5.19
CA ILE A 82 3.05 18.42 -5.54
C ILE A 82 3.75 17.06 -5.57
N THR A 83 3.53 16.20 -4.56
CA THR A 83 4.08 14.84 -4.47
C THR A 83 3.55 13.92 -5.55
N SER A 84 2.28 14.10 -5.96
CA SER A 84 1.71 13.39 -7.10
C SER A 84 2.13 14.01 -8.43
N PHE A 85 2.51 15.29 -8.49
CA PHE A 85 2.52 16.10 -9.71
C PHE A 85 3.85 16.77 -10.05
N LEU A 86 4.98 16.30 -9.54
CA LEU A 86 6.21 16.64 -10.23
C LEU A 86 6.19 16.00 -11.63
N ILE A 87 6.57 16.83 -12.62
CA ILE A 87 6.85 16.65 -14.05
C ILE A 87 5.69 16.35 -15.01
N SER A 88 5.09 17.45 -15.50
CA SER A 88 4.85 17.64 -16.93
C SER A 88 5.28 19.06 -17.34
N GLY A 89 6.56 19.23 -17.73
CA GLY A 89 7.03 20.34 -18.58
C GLY A 89 6.88 21.80 -18.08
N PRO A 90 7.28 22.80 -18.90
CA PRO A 90 7.50 24.21 -18.52
C PRO A 90 6.22 25.01 -18.24
N LEU A 91 5.10 24.34 -17.95
CA LEU A 91 3.81 24.97 -17.69
C LEU A 91 3.58 25.34 -16.21
N LEU A 92 4.51 24.91 -15.34
CA LEU A 92 4.44 25.07 -13.88
C LEU A 92 5.45 26.09 -13.35
N LEU A 93 5.95 26.98 -14.21
CA LEU A 93 6.86 28.09 -13.90
C LEU A 93 6.10 29.38 -13.50
N GLY A 94 4.78 29.34 -13.36
CA GLY A 94 3.94 30.51 -13.07
C GLY A 94 2.84 30.33 -12.02
N LEU A 95 2.83 29.23 -11.24
CA LEU A 95 1.82 29.05 -10.19
C LEU A 95 2.31 29.71 -8.90
N SER A 96 1.86 30.94 -8.67
CA SER A 96 1.87 31.55 -7.34
C SER A 96 0.83 30.85 -6.44
N PRO A 97 0.99 30.86 -5.10
CA PRO A 97 0.02 30.32 -4.14
C PRO A 97 -1.41 30.88 -4.28
N ASP A 98 -1.56 32.01 -4.98
CA ASP A 98 -2.81 32.78 -5.08
C ASP A 98 -3.89 32.16 -6.01
N LEU A 99 -3.57 31.09 -6.76
CA LEU A 99 -4.54 30.38 -7.63
C LEU A 99 -5.34 29.27 -6.92
N MET A 100 -5.19 29.12 -5.61
CA MET A 100 -5.99 28.20 -4.79
C MET A 100 -7.27 28.85 -4.22
N ASN A 101 -7.53 30.12 -4.56
CA ASN A 101 -8.80 30.80 -4.29
C ASN A 101 -9.85 30.47 -5.35
N ASP A 102 -11.11 30.32 -4.91
CA ASP A 102 -12.27 29.77 -5.64
C ASP A 102 -12.69 30.50 -6.93
N ASP A 103 -11.97 31.53 -7.41
CA ASP A 103 -12.48 32.48 -8.42
C ASP A 103 -11.59 32.69 -9.67
N VAL A 104 -10.59 31.86 -9.96
CA VAL A 104 -9.76 32.06 -11.17
C VAL A 104 -10.06 31.06 -12.28
N ASP A 105 -10.78 31.60 -13.25
CA ASP A 105 -11.03 31.20 -14.64
C ASP A 105 -10.14 30.05 -15.15
N ALA A 106 -10.81 29.02 -15.67
CA ALA A 106 -10.29 27.81 -16.30
C ALA A 106 -9.47 28.09 -17.56
N SER A 107 -8.34 28.78 -17.40
CA SER A 107 -7.48 29.30 -18.46
C SER A 107 -6.03 28.81 -18.31
N PHE A 108 -5.86 27.60 -17.77
CA PHE A 108 -4.60 26.85 -17.78
C PHE A 108 -4.78 25.59 -18.65
N ASP A 109 -4.34 25.69 -19.91
CA ASP A 109 -4.31 24.66 -20.96
C ASP A 109 -5.58 23.80 -21.18
N ALA A 110 -6.51 24.41 -21.93
CA ALA A 110 -7.74 23.85 -22.48
C ALA A 110 -7.54 22.78 -23.59
N GLN A 111 -6.42 22.05 -23.62
CA GLN A 111 -6.18 21.04 -24.67
C GLN A 111 -6.34 19.58 -24.20
N GLU A 112 -6.11 19.29 -22.92
CA GLU A 112 -6.42 17.96 -22.33
C GLU A 112 -7.70 17.97 -21.47
N ALA A 113 -8.15 19.15 -21.04
CA ALA A 113 -9.37 19.32 -20.25
C ALA A 113 -10.68 19.28 -21.08
N VAL A 114 -10.61 19.10 -22.41
CA VAL A 114 -11.75 19.29 -23.33
C VAL A 114 -12.09 18.04 -24.15
N ALA A 115 -11.63 16.86 -23.74
CA ALA A 115 -12.41 15.66 -24.05
C ALA A 115 -13.44 15.54 -22.94
N ASP A 116 -14.69 15.87 -23.25
CA ASP A 116 -15.83 15.59 -22.39
C ASP A 116 -15.85 14.07 -22.14
N TRP A 117 -15.36 13.67 -20.97
CA TRP A 117 -15.13 12.28 -20.65
C TRP A 117 -16.41 11.47 -20.60
N GLU A 118 -17.55 12.16 -20.45
CA GLU A 118 -18.88 11.58 -20.52
C GLU A 118 -19.15 10.99 -21.92
N GLN A 119 -18.49 11.50 -22.97
CA GLN A 119 -18.57 11.02 -24.34
C GLN A 119 -17.63 9.83 -24.63
N LEU A 120 -16.70 9.52 -23.72
CA LEU A 120 -15.85 8.33 -23.87
C LEU A 120 -16.68 7.07 -23.63
N GLU A 121 -16.28 5.98 -24.31
CA GLU A 121 -16.92 4.68 -24.16
C GLU A 121 -16.98 4.25 -22.70
N PRO A 122 -18.13 3.70 -22.23
CA PRO A 122 -18.25 3.18 -20.89
C PRO A 122 -17.18 2.13 -20.57
N HIS A 123 -16.61 2.23 -19.38
CA HIS A 123 -15.66 1.25 -18.88
C HIS A 123 -16.36 -0.04 -18.47
N ARG A 124 -15.73 -1.18 -18.72
CA ARG A 124 -16.28 -2.52 -18.41
C ARG A 124 -16.60 -2.77 -16.93
N ASP A 125 -16.01 -1.97 -16.03
CA ASP A 125 -16.10 -2.16 -14.58
C ASP A 125 -17.04 -1.14 -13.90
N GLU A 126 -17.75 -0.27 -14.63
CA GLU A 126 -18.61 0.78 -14.04
C GLU A 126 -19.69 0.24 -13.11
N ASP A 127 -20.31 -0.89 -13.44
CA ASP A 127 -21.32 -1.52 -12.59
C ASP A 127 -20.73 -1.95 -11.23
N GLN A 128 -19.50 -2.49 -11.24
CA GLN A 128 -18.81 -2.88 -10.02
C GLN A 128 -18.43 -1.64 -9.19
N VAL A 129 -17.99 -0.56 -9.85
CA VAL A 129 -17.71 0.72 -9.19
C VAL A 129 -18.97 1.23 -8.49
N GLN A 130 -20.13 1.19 -9.15
CA GLN A 130 -21.40 1.64 -8.54
C GLN A 130 -21.74 0.84 -7.28
N LEU A 131 -21.62 -0.49 -7.32
CA LEU A 131 -21.90 -1.36 -6.16
C LEU A 131 -20.96 -1.07 -4.98
N ASP A 132 -19.70 -0.80 -5.27
CA ASP A 132 -18.67 -0.49 -4.29
C ASP A 132 -18.86 0.90 -3.67
N VAL A 133 -19.14 1.91 -4.50
CA VAL A 133 -19.40 3.29 -4.06
C VAL A 133 -20.63 3.38 -3.16
N ASN A 134 -21.67 2.58 -3.43
CA ASN A 134 -22.86 2.52 -2.58
C ASN A 134 -22.53 2.10 -1.13
N ARG A 135 -21.44 1.33 -0.95
CA ARG A 135 -20.91 0.87 0.34
C ARG A 135 -19.76 1.74 0.88
N SER A 136 -19.46 2.87 0.26
CA SER A 136 -18.42 3.80 0.73
C SER A 136 -18.93 4.78 1.79
N PHE A 137 -18.00 5.49 2.43
CA PHE A 137 -18.27 6.46 3.50
C PHE A 137 -19.03 5.89 4.72
N ILE A 138 -18.74 4.63 5.08
CA ILE A 138 -19.32 3.97 6.27
C ILE A 138 -18.72 4.53 7.56
N TYR A 139 -17.39 4.70 7.59
CA TYR A 139 -16.66 5.06 8.81
C TYR A 139 -16.28 6.54 8.90
N TYR A 140 -16.11 7.18 7.75
CA TYR A 140 -15.77 8.59 7.66
C TYR A 140 -16.31 9.19 6.37
N PRO A 141 -16.65 10.49 6.38
CA PRO A 141 -16.57 11.44 7.50
C PRO A 141 -17.81 11.42 8.42
N ASN A 142 -17.61 11.62 9.73
CA ASN A 142 -18.66 11.46 10.77
C ASN A 142 -19.53 12.71 10.99
N ASP A 143 -19.19 13.83 10.38
CA ASP A 143 -19.82 15.14 10.55
C ASP A 143 -20.82 15.49 9.43
N LYS A 144 -21.08 14.57 8.49
CA LYS A 144 -21.94 14.78 7.33
C LYS A 144 -23.34 14.21 7.51
N SER A 145 -24.35 14.90 6.98
CA SER A 145 -25.70 14.37 6.83
C SER A 145 -25.77 13.32 5.73
N GLU A 146 -26.84 12.51 5.72
CA GLU A 146 -27.06 11.48 4.69
C GLU A 146 -27.05 12.07 3.26
N ALA A 147 -27.71 13.22 3.05
CA ALA A 147 -27.69 13.91 1.76
C ALA A 147 -26.28 14.39 1.35
N GLN A 148 -25.45 14.79 2.31
CA GLN A 148 -24.06 15.15 2.04
C GLN A 148 -23.21 13.91 1.72
N LEU A 149 -23.46 12.79 2.38
CA LEU A 149 -22.81 11.51 2.08
C LEU A 149 -23.22 10.99 0.69
N ASP A 150 -24.49 11.10 0.30
CA ASP A 150 -24.95 10.74 -1.03
C ASP A 150 -24.32 11.62 -2.13
N LYS A 151 -24.13 12.91 -1.83
CA LYS A 151 -23.35 13.81 -2.70
C LYS A 151 -21.90 13.33 -2.82
N CYS A 152 -21.25 12.97 -1.70
CA CYS A 152 -19.89 12.43 -1.72
C CYS A 152 -19.81 11.11 -2.51
N LYS A 153 -20.79 10.20 -2.39
CA LYS A 153 -20.88 8.98 -3.20
C LYS A 153 -21.03 9.29 -4.68
N SER A 154 -21.88 10.24 -5.04
CA SER A 154 -22.05 10.68 -6.43
C SER A 154 -20.74 11.25 -7.00
N GLU A 155 -20.06 12.12 -6.24
CA GLU A 155 -18.76 12.67 -6.63
C GLU A 155 -17.67 11.57 -6.73
N LEU A 156 -17.71 10.56 -5.85
CA LEU A 156 -16.76 9.44 -5.87
C LEU A 156 -16.97 8.56 -7.09
N LEU A 157 -18.23 8.27 -7.44
CA LEU A 157 -18.58 7.53 -8.65
C LEU A 157 -18.05 8.27 -9.88
N VAL A 158 -18.38 9.56 -10.02
CA VAL A 158 -17.90 10.39 -11.14
C VAL A 158 -16.38 10.35 -11.24
N LEU A 159 -15.68 10.57 -10.13
CA LEU A 159 -14.21 10.53 -10.07
C LEU A 159 -13.64 9.21 -10.60
N ILE A 160 -14.13 8.08 -10.10
CA ILE A 160 -13.58 6.76 -10.47
C ILE A 160 -13.91 6.45 -11.94
N VAL A 161 -15.14 6.74 -12.38
CA VAL A 161 -15.57 6.51 -13.77
C VAL A 161 -14.75 7.37 -14.73
N GLU A 162 -14.54 8.66 -14.42
CA GLU A 162 -13.77 9.54 -15.31
C GLU A 162 -12.31 9.08 -15.47
N VAL A 163 -11.70 8.57 -14.39
CA VAL A 163 -10.35 7.99 -14.43
C VAL A 163 -10.32 6.71 -15.29
N LEU A 164 -11.28 5.80 -15.09
CA LEU A 164 -11.33 4.53 -15.82
C LEU A 164 -11.66 4.72 -17.31
N ARG A 165 -12.56 5.64 -17.66
CA ARG A 165 -12.88 5.96 -19.07
C ARG A 165 -11.70 6.59 -19.80
N ARG A 166 -10.93 7.47 -19.14
CA ARG A 166 -9.69 8.03 -19.72
C ARG A 166 -8.56 7.01 -19.80
N HIS A 167 -8.57 5.99 -18.96
CA HIS A 167 -7.54 4.93 -18.92
C HIS A 167 -8.16 3.52 -19.00
N PRO A 168 -8.84 3.17 -20.11
CA PRO A 168 -9.69 1.97 -20.20
C PRO A 168 -8.93 0.63 -20.19
N TYR A 169 -7.60 0.70 -20.23
CA TYR A 169 -6.72 -0.45 -20.08
C TYR A 169 -6.58 -0.90 -18.62
N LEU A 170 -6.80 -0.01 -17.65
CA LEU A 170 -6.78 -0.36 -16.23
C LEU A 170 -7.95 -1.30 -15.90
N CYS A 171 -7.74 -2.24 -14.99
CA CYS A 171 -8.81 -3.05 -14.41
C CYS A 171 -9.14 -2.52 -13.02
N TYR A 172 -10.42 -2.28 -12.75
CA TYR A 172 -10.87 -1.96 -11.40
C TYR A 172 -10.62 -3.15 -10.46
N PHE A 173 -10.20 -2.87 -9.21
CA PHE A 173 -10.16 -3.85 -8.14
C PHE A 173 -11.05 -3.38 -6.98
N GLN A 174 -11.73 -4.33 -6.33
CA GLN A 174 -12.56 -4.05 -5.17
C GLN A 174 -11.70 -3.50 -4.03
N GLY A 175 -12.06 -2.31 -3.55
CA GLY A 175 -11.28 -1.53 -2.57
C GLY A 175 -10.53 -0.34 -3.17
N PHE A 176 -10.50 -0.17 -4.50
CA PHE A 176 -9.96 1.06 -5.11
C PHE A 176 -10.77 2.31 -4.70
N HIS A 177 -12.07 2.15 -4.46
CA HIS A 177 -12.93 3.23 -3.96
C HIS A 177 -12.51 3.75 -2.58
N ASP A 178 -11.97 2.88 -1.70
CA ASP A 178 -11.46 3.28 -0.38
C ASP A 178 -10.23 4.19 -0.49
N ILE A 179 -9.40 4.00 -1.52
CA ILE A 179 -8.29 4.91 -1.82
C ILE A 179 -8.86 6.24 -2.34
N CYS A 180 -9.74 6.19 -3.34
CA CYS A 180 -10.31 7.37 -4.00
C CYS A 180 -11.11 8.26 -3.04
N GLN A 181 -11.81 7.71 -2.05
CA GLN A 181 -12.54 8.52 -1.07
C GLN A 181 -11.60 9.39 -0.22
N VAL A 182 -10.38 8.92 0.10
CA VAL A 182 -9.39 9.74 0.82
C VAL A 182 -8.99 10.95 -0.03
N PHE A 183 -8.72 10.74 -1.32
CA PHE A 183 -8.41 11.83 -2.24
C PHE A 183 -9.58 12.78 -2.46
N LEU A 184 -10.82 12.27 -2.48
CA LEU A 184 -12.01 13.09 -2.62
C LEU A 184 -12.20 14.04 -1.43
N LEU A 185 -11.93 13.56 -0.21
CA LEU A 185 -12.05 14.34 1.02
C LEU A 185 -10.94 15.39 1.16
N VAL A 186 -9.73 15.08 0.68
CA VAL A 186 -8.61 16.02 0.73
C VAL A 186 -8.65 17.01 -0.43
N LEU A 187 -8.78 16.56 -1.68
CA LEU A 187 -8.55 17.38 -2.87
C LEU A 187 -9.79 18.17 -3.34
N GLN A 188 -9.53 19.35 -3.90
CA GLN A 188 -10.53 20.13 -4.64
C GLN A 188 -10.94 19.42 -5.95
N PRO A 189 -12.19 19.57 -6.41
CA PRO A 189 -12.74 18.87 -7.57
C PRO A 189 -11.84 18.84 -8.81
N GLY A 190 -11.26 19.98 -9.20
CA GLY A 190 -10.42 20.11 -10.40
C GLY A 190 -9.13 19.28 -10.38
N TRP A 191 -8.67 18.83 -9.22
CA TRP A 191 -7.44 18.04 -9.08
C TRP A 191 -7.67 16.54 -8.91
N ARG A 192 -8.88 16.12 -8.51
CA ARG A 192 -9.16 14.75 -8.08
C ARG A 192 -8.84 13.73 -9.17
N ALA A 193 -9.44 13.86 -10.34
CA ALA A 193 -9.25 12.91 -11.45
C ALA A 193 -7.79 12.83 -11.90
N ARG A 194 -7.12 13.98 -11.99
CA ARG A 194 -5.72 14.06 -12.42
C ARG A 194 -4.77 13.37 -11.44
N VAL A 195 -4.93 13.62 -10.14
CA VAL A 195 -4.08 13.02 -9.10
C VAL A 195 -4.37 11.51 -8.99
N VAL A 196 -5.64 11.11 -8.98
CA VAL A 196 -6.03 9.69 -8.89
C VAL A 196 -5.55 8.92 -10.11
N ALA A 197 -5.70 9.45 -11.33
CA ALA A 197 -5.16 8.82 -12.54
C ALA A 197 -3.64 8.57 -12.43
N ARG A 198 -2.90 9.55 -11.93
CA ARG A 198 -1.45 9.45 -11.77
C ARG A 198 -1.05 8.43 -10.70
N LEU A 199 -1.76 8.40 -9.57
CA LEU A 199 -1.61 7.35 -8.56
C LEU A 199 -1.86 5.96 -9.18
N SER A 200 -3.00 5.80 -9.86
CA SER A 200 -3.42 4.55 -10.50
C SER A 200 -2.40 4.02 -11.49
N VAL A 201 -1.84 4.89 -12.32
CA VAL A 201 -0.95 4.50 -13.42
C VAL A 201 0.51 4.35 -12.98
N LEU A 202 0.97 5.10 -11.98
CA LEU A 202 2.39 5.15 -11.61
C LEU A 202 2.73 4.49 -10.27
N ARG A 203 1.77 4.40 -9.33
CA ARG A 203 2.04 3.88 -7.98
C ARG A 203 1.37 2.54 -7.72
N ILE A 204 0.09 2.41 -8.06
CA ILE A 204 -0.72 1.22 -7.74
C ILE A 204 -1.10 0.37 -8.98
N ARG A 205 -0.52 0.67 -10.15
CA ARG A 205 -0.83 0.02 -11.44
C ARG A 205 -0.82 -1.50 -11.39
N ASP A 206 0.11 -2.09 -10.65
CA ASP A 206 0.22 -3.55 -10.50
C ASP A 206 -1.07 -4.18 -9.94
N PHE A 207 -1.83 -3.43 -9.14
CA PHE A 207 -3.11 -3.85 -8.57
C PHE A 207 -4.27 -3.78 -9.57
N MET A 208 -4.09 -2.97 -10.62
CA MET A 208 -5.07 -2.74 -11.69
C MET A 208 -4.79 -3.59 -12.93
N LEU A 209 -3.90 -4.60 -12.84
CA LEU A 209 -3.66 -5.55 -13.92
C LEU A 209 -4.82 -6.56 -14.04
N PRO A 210 -4.95 -7.26 -15.18
CA PRO A 210 -6.00 -8.28 -15.38
C PRO A 210 -5.99 -9.47 -14.40
N SER A 211 -4.97 -9.57 -13.55
CA SER A 211 -4.75 -10.66 -12.61
C SER A 211 -4.02 -10.14 -11.39
N LEU A 212 -4.34 -10.65 -10.21
CA LEU A 212 -3.65 -10.29 -8.96
C LEU A 212 -2.28 -10.98 -8.80
N GLY A 213 -1.86 -11.83 -9.75
CA GLY A 213 -0.55 -12.51 -9.72
C GLY A 213 0.62 -11.58 -9.37
N PRO A 214 0.78 -10.42 -10.05
CA PRO A 214 1.80 -9.42 -9.71
C PRO A 214 1.68 -8.91 -8.27
N THR A 215 0.49 -8.53 -7.80
CA THR A 215 0.23 -8.13 -6.41
C THR A 215 0.68 -9.21 -5.43
N THR A 216 0.32 -10.47 -5.67
CA THR A 216 0.73 -11.60 -4.80
C THR A 216 2.24 -11.82 -4.80
N ALA A 217 2.92 -11.52 -5.92
CA ALA A 217 4.38 -11.57 -5.97
C ALA A 217 5.02 -10.45 -5.13
N GLN A 218 4.41 -9.27 -5.04
CA GLN A 218 4.86 -8.20 -4.14
C GLN A 218 4.72 -8.61 -2.67
N LEU A 219 3.60 -9.26 -2.28
CA LEU A 219 3.38 -9.73 -0.91
C LEU A 219 4.44 -10.72 -0.42
N ARG A 220 5.12 -11.43 -1.32
CA ARG A 220 6.22 -12.34 -0.96
C ARG A 220 7.46 -11.62 -0.42
N LEU A 221 7.55 -10.30 -0.54
CA LEU A 221 8.55 -9.51 0.16
C LEU A 221 8.36 -9.55 1.68
N LEU A 222 7.13 -9.72 2.17
CA LEU A 222 6.82 -9.72 3.60
C LEU A 222 7.46 -10.92 4.34
N PRO A 223 7.31 -12.18 3.88
CA PRO A 223 8.05 -13.31 4.45
C PRO A 223 9.57 -13.15 4.42
N ASP A 224 10.14 -12.53 3.38
CA ASP A 224 11.59 -12.30 3.28
C ASP A 224 12.06 -11.25 4.30
N LEU A 225 11.26 -10.20 4.50
CA LEU A 225 11.52 -9.14 5.45
C LEU A 225 11.46 -9.65 6.89
N LEU A 226 10.42 -10.42 7.22
CA LEU A 226 10.29 -11.08 8.53
C LEU A 226 11.45 -12.06 8.75
N ALA A 227 11.92 -12.79 7.73
CA ALA A 227 13.06 -13.69 7.88
C ALA A 227 14.35 -12.97 8.33
N LYS A 228 14.54 -11.71 7.90
CA LYS A 228 15.69 -10.89 8.29
C LYS A 228 15.50 -10.19 9.63
N ALA A 229 14.31 -9.68 9.90
CA ALA A 229 14.02 -8.84 11.06
C ALA A 229 13.60 -9.63 12.30
N ASP A 230 12.84 -10.71 12.13
CA ASP A 230 12.37 -11.59 13.20
C ASP A 230 12.22 -13.03 12.70
N SER A 231 13.35 -13.75 12.72
CA SER A 231 13.42 -15.12 12.18
C SER A 231 12.55 -16.12 12.95
N GLU A 232 12.23 -15.86 14.21
CA GLU A 232 11.37 -16.71 15.04
C GLU A 232 9.91 -16.56 14.61
N LEU A 233 9.43 -15.31 14.54
CA LEU A 233 8.10 -14.99 14.05
C LEU A 233 7.89 -15.51 12.62
N ARG A 234 8.91 -15.35 11.76
CA ARG A 234 8.87 -15.90 10.39
C ARG A 234 8.73 -17.42 10.35
N LYS A 235 9.41 -18.15 11.24
CA LYS A 235 9.33 -19.62 11.31
C LYS A 235 7.95 -20.05 11.79
N HIS A 236 7.39 -19.34 12.77
CA HIS A 236 6.06 -19.62 13.33
C HIS A 236 4.97 -19.55 12.27
N ILE A 237 4.97 -18.50 11.46
CA ILE A 237 3.95 -18.30 10.41
C ILE A 237 4.31 -18.96 9.06
N ALA A 238 5.31 -19.84 9.02
CA ALA A 238 5.94 -20.25 7.76
C ALA A 238 5.06 -21.02 6.79
N THR A 239 4.00 -21.65 7.29
CA THR A 239 3.02 -22.42 6.53
C THR A 239 1.93 -21.55 5.92
N ILE A 240 1.84 -20.27 6.32
CA ILE A 240 0.80 -19.34 5.89
C ILE A 240 1.30 -18.52 4.71
N GLU A 241 0.59 -18.58 3.59
CA GLU A 241 0.85 -17.69 2.47
C GLU A 241 0.48 -16.24 2.83
N PRO A 242 1.24 -15.24 2.36
CA PRO A 242 1.11 -13.84 2.80
C PRO A 242 -0.15 -13.11 2.29
N PHE A 243 -1.21 -13.84 1.90
CA PHE A 243 -2.49 -13.28 1.47
C PHE A 243 -3.21 -12.51 2.59
N TYR A 244 -2.88 -12.78 3.86
CA TYR A 244 -3.39 -12.02 4.99
C TYR A 244 -3.05 -10.52 4.90
N ALA A 245 -1.98 -10.15 4.19
CA ALA A 245 -1.59 -8.76 3.99
C ALA A 245 -2.23 -8.09 2.76
N LEU A 246 -2.99 -8.85 1.94
CA LEU A 246 -3.49 -8.37 0.67
C LEU A 246 -4.43 -7.19 0.85
N ALA A 247 -5.48 -7.31 1.65
CA ALA A 247 -6.49 -6.25 1.81
C ALA A 247 -5.87 -4.92 2.27
N GLY A 248 -5.02 -4.96 3.31
CA GLY A 248 -4.38 -3.75 3.84
C GLY A 248 -3.41 -3.11 2.86
N THR A 249 -2.54 -3.89 2.23
CA THR A 249 -1.54 -3.31 1.30
C THR A 249 -2.17 -2.86 -0.02
N LEU A 250 -3.15 -3.61 -0.55
CA LEU A 250 -3.88 -3.31 -1.78
C LEU A 250 -4.66 -2.00 -1.71
N THR A 251 -5.28 -1.73 -0.56
CA THR A 251 -6.12 -0.54 -0.33
C THR A 251 -5.37 0.59 0.38
N MET A 252 -4.05 0.49 0.52
CA MET A 252 -3.24 1.43 1.29
C MET A 252 -3.80 1.68 2.71
N TYR A 253 -4.33 0.61 3.33
CA TYR A 253 -5.00 0.57 4.64
C TYR A 253 -6.32 1.32 4.74
N ALA A 254 -6.80 1.93 3.65
CA ALA A 254 -8.03 2.72 3.67
C ALA A 254 -9.28 1.88 3.96
N HIS A 255 -9.22 0.57 3.68
CA HIS A 255 -10.29 -0.37 4.03
C HIS A 255 -10.28 -0.78 5.51
N ASN A 256 -9.14 -0.65 6.20
CA ASN A 256 -8.94 -1.18 7.56
C ASN A 256 -8.98 -0.10 8.65
N ILE A 257 -8.60 1.13 8.31
CA ILE A 257 -8.52 2.24 9.26
C ILE A 257 -9.82 3.02 9.22
N GLU A 258 -10.55 3.01 10.34
CA GLU A 258 -11.87 3.62 10.45
C GLU A 258 -11.80 5.13 10.77
N ALA A 259 -10.70 5.60 11.36
CA ALA A 259 -10.52 7.00 11.70
C ALA A 259 -9.90 7.79 10.52
N TYR A 260 -10.59 8.83 10.05
CA TYR A 260 -10.11 9.66 8.93
C TYR A 260 -8.73 10.28 9.19
N GLY A 261 -8.49 10.81 10.39
CA GLY A 261 -7.19 11.41 10.74
C GLY A 261 -6.04 10.43 10.63
N ASP A 262 -6.27 9.17 11.02
CA ASP A 262 -5.29 8.09 10.98
C ASP A 262 -4.96 7.67 9.55
N ILE A 263 -5.99 7.51 8.70
CA ILE A 263 -5.76 7.14 7.30
C ILE A 263 -5.13 8.28 6.51
N ALA A 264 -5.52 9.53 6.77
CA ALA A 264 -4.89 10.70 6.17
C ALA A 264 -3.40 10.78 6.57
N ARG A 265 -3.08 10.52 7.86
CA ARG A 265 -1.71 10.46 8.37
C ARG A 265 -0.86 9.38 7.69
N LEU A 266 -1.44 8.22 7.37
CA LEU A 266 -0.75 7.16 6.62
C LEU A 266 -0.53 7.55 5.15
N PHE A 267 -1.52 8.19 4.52
CA PHE A 267 -1.40 8.67 3.14
C PHE A 267 -0.34 9.76 3.00
N ASP A 268 -0.14 10.62 4.01
CA ASP A 268 0.96 11.59 4.04
C ASP A 268 2.29 10.90 3.70
N VAL A 269 2.56 9.74 4.31
CA VAL A 269 3.82 9.00 4.12
C VAL A 269 3.78 8.10 2.90
N PHE A 270 2.67 7.44 2.60
CA PHE A 270 2.61 6.55 1.42
C PHE A 270 2.79 7.31 0.11
N LEU A 271 2.34 8.56 0.04
CA LEU A 271 2.58 9.42 -1.12
C LEU A 271 3.99 9.99 -1.14
N ALA A 272 4.58 10.20 0.05
CA ALA A 272 5.94 10.69 0.20
C ALA A 272 7.00 9.57 0.32
N ARG A 273 6.62 8.30 0.09
CA ARG A 273 7.52 7.13 0.07
C ARG A 273 7.37 6.31 -1.19
N GLU A 274 8.25 5.33 -1.31
CA GLU A 274 8.27 4.39 -2.41
C GLU A 274 7.07 3.43 -2.33
N ALA A 275 6.55 2.98 -3.47
CA ALA A 275 5.30 2.20 -3.54
C ALA A 275 5.32 0.88 -2.74
N VAL A 276 6.50 0.38 -2.37
CA VAL A 276 6.67 -0.82 -1.55
C VAL A 276 6.48 -0.56 -0.05
N PHE A 277 6.51 0.71 0.39
CA PHE A 277 6.49 1.10 1.80
C PHE A 277 5.28 0.57 2.60
N PRO A 278 4.05 0.46 2.04
CA PRO A 278 2.92 -0.18 2.72
C PRO A 278 3.20 -1.61 3.22
N ILE A 279 4.09 -2.36 2.54
CA ILE A 279 4.51 -3.71 2.98
C ILE A 279 5.40 -3.64 4.23
N TYR A 280 6.25 -2.62 4.35
CA TYR A 280 7.09 -2.40 5.53
C TYR A 280 6.25 -2.00 6.74
N VAL A 281 5.24 -1.16 6.53
CA VAL A 281 4.23 -0.87 7.56
C VAL A 281 3.52 -2.16 7.99
N PHE A 282 3.16 -3.04 7.04
CA PHE A 282 2.49 -4.30 7.38
C PHE A 282 3.39 -5.20 8.22
N ALA A 283 4.67 -5.31 7.85
CA ALA A 283 5.64 -6.07 8.61
C ALA A 283 5.77 -5.57 10.04
N GLN A 284 5.78 -4.25 10.24
CA GLN A 284 5.82 -3.67 11.58
C GLN A 284 4.54 -3.90 12.38
N ILE A 285 3.36 -3.91 11.75
CA ILE A 285 2.11 -4.30 12.42
C ILE A 285 2.19 -5.74 12.92
N VAL A 286 2.71 -6.67 12.10
CA VAL A 286 2.89 -8.08 12.47
C VAL A 286 3.93 -8.21 13.59
N MET A 287 5.08 -7.55 13.49
CA MET A 287 6.13 -7.57 14.51
C MET A 287 5.70 -6.91 15.82
N GLY A 288 4.88 -5.86 15.78
CA GLY A 288 4.33 -5.21 16.97
C GLY A 288 3.41 -6.12 17.79
N ARG A 289 2.82 -7.12 17.15
CA ARG A 289 1.94 -8.12 17.76
C ARG A 289 2.63 -9.47 17.98
N ARG A 290 3.96 -9.48 18.00
CA ARG A 290 4.79 -10.70 18.08
C ARG A 290 4.34 -11.66 19.18
N SER A 291 4.12 -11.17 20.41
CA SER A 291 3.71 -12.03 21.54
C SER A 291 2.37 -12.70 21.27
N GLU A 292 1.35 -11.93 20.87
CA GLU A 292 0.02 -12.47 20.54
C GLU A 292 0.09 -13.55 19.45
N ILE A 293 0.93 -13.33 18.42
CA ILE A 293 1.02 -14.23 17.27
C ILE A 293 1.75 -15.53 17.64
N LEU A 294 2.80 -15.46 18.46
CA LEU A 294 3.55 -16.64 18.91
C LEU A 294 2.74 -17.53 19.87
N ASP A 295 1.78 -16.95 20.59
CA ASP A 295 0.89 -17.69 21.49
C ASP A 295 -0.19 -18.51 20.75
N VAL A 296 -0.37 -18.31 19.44
CA VAL A 296 -1.37 -19.03 18.63
C VAL A 296 -0.71 -20.16 17.84
N GLU A 297 -1.07 -21.41 18.16
CA GLU A 297 -0.54 -22.60 17.47
C GLU A 297 -1.37 -23.01 16.25
N GLU A 298 -2.67 -22.70 16.23
CA GLU A 298 -3.59 -23.14 15.17
C GLU A 298 -3.45 -22.29 13.88
N PRO A 299 -3.11 -22.88 12.71
CA PRO A 299 -2.86 -22.12 11.48
C PRO A 299 -4.04 -21.27 11.00
N ASP A 300 -5.27 -21.76 11.15
CA ASP A 300 -6.48 -21.04 10.72
C ASP A 300 -6.71 -19.80 11.58
N MET A 301 -6.53 -19.92 12.91
CA MET A 301 -6.60 -18.78 13.83
C MET A 301 -5.49 -17.77 13.55
N LEU A 302 -4.28 -18.26 13.27
CA LEU A 302 -3.11 -17.46 12.95
C LEU A 302 -3.34 -16.64 11.67
N GLN A 303 -3.94 -17.23 10.63
CA GLN A 303 -4.30 -16.52 9.41
C GLN A 303 -5.31 -15.38 9.66
N VAL A 304 -6.34 -15.63 10.47
CA VAL A 304 -7.32 -14.60 10.86
C VAL A 304 -6.66 -13.50 11.68
N MET A 305 -5.79 -13.87 12.63
CA MET A 305 -5.08 -12.92 13.47
C MET A 305 -4.16 -12.00 12.66
N LEU A 306 -3.40 -12.57 11.70
CA LEU A 306 -2.49 -11.84 10.82
C LEU A 306 -3.21 -10.88 9.88
N ALA A 307 -4.44 -11.21 9.45
CA ALA A 307 -5.22 -10.35 8.56
C ALA A 307 -5.81 -9.14 9.29
N LYS A 308 -5.87 -9.15 10.62
CA LYS A 308 -6.44 -8.07 11.42
C LYS A 308 -5.42 -6.95 11.65
N VAL A 309 -5.77 -5.76 11.17
CA VAL A 309 -5.09 -4.51 11.53
C VAL A 309 -5.66 -4.01 12.87
N PRO A 310 -4.82 -3.77 13.90
CA PRO A 310 -5.30 -3.26 15.18
C PRO A 310 -5.89 -1.85 15.07
N PRO A 311 -6.96 -1.54 15.82
CA PRO A 311 -7.42 -0.17 15.97
C PRO A 311 -6.45 0.62 16.89
N ASN A 312 -6.47 1.95 16.79
CA ASN A 312 -5.75 2.87 17.69
C ASN A 312 -4.23 2.62 17.81
N MET A 313 -3.58 2.30 16.69
CA MET A 313 -2.11 2.15 16.66
C MET A 313 -1.42 3.51 16.83
N ASP A 314 -0.28 3.53 17.51
CA ASP A 314 0.63 4.67 17.46
C ASP A 314 1.28 4.74 16.06
N LEU A 315 0.64 5.49 15.16
CA LEU A 315 1.06 5.60 13.77
C LEU A 315 2.45 6.22 13.62
N ASP A 316 2.81 7.18 14.46
CA ASP A 316 4.10 7.87 14.34
C ASP A 316 5.25 6.91 14.72
N SER A 317 5.09 6.13 15.80
CA SER A 317 6.04 5.07 16.14
C SER A 317 6.07 3.98 15.06
N LEU A 318 4.90 3.58 14.55
CA LEU A 318 4.80 2.56 13.48
C LEU A 318 5.53 3.00 12.21
N ILE A 319 5.33 4.24 11.76
CA ILE A 319 5.97 4.83 10.59
C ILE A 319 7.48 4.93 10.80
N THR A 320 7.93 5.40 11.97
CA THR A 320 9.35 5.52 12.31
C THR A 320 10.04 4.16 12.27
N ASN A 321 9.42 3.15 12.86
CA ASN A 321 9.96 1.79 12.86
C ASN A 321 9.94 1.17 11.46
N ALA A 322 8.92 1.44 10.65
CA ALA A 322 8.83 0.97 9.26
C ALA A 322 9.88 1.63 8.37
N ALA A 323 10.16 2.92 8.57
CA ALA A 323 11.24 3.64 7.90
C ALA A 323 12.61 3.04 8.27
N SER A 324 12.86 2.81 9.56
CA SER A 324 14.09 2.17 10.01
C SER A 324 14.26 0.75 9.44
N LEU A 325 13.17 -0.03 9.40
CA LEU A 325 13.17 -1.37 8.80
C LEU A 325 13.51 -1.32 7.30
N PHE A 326 12.96 -0.33 6.58
CA PHE A 326 13.25 -0.10 5.17
C PHE A 326 14.71 0.23 4.91
N ASP A 327 15.29 1.09 5.75
CA ASP A 327 16.69 1.50 5.60
C ASP A 327 17.65 0.34 5.92
N GLN A 328 17.32 -0.48 6.92
CA GLN A 328 18.09 -1.67 7.28
C GLN A 328 17.99 -2.77 6.21
N PHE A 329 16.80 -2.99 5.66
CA PHE A 329 16.52 -4.07 4.72
C PHE A 329 15.81 -3.53 3.47
N PRO A 330 16.51 -2.81 2.58
CA PRO A 330 15.90 -2.29 1.36
C PRO A 330 15.34 -3.44 0.50
N PRO A 331 14.29 -3.19 -0.31
CA PRO A 331 13.57 -4.24 -1.02
C PRO A 331 14.46 -5.03 -1.98
N GLU A 332 15.49 -4.40 -2.56
CA GLU A 332 16.50 -5.05 -3.41
C GLU A 332 17.28 -6.14 -2.71
N SER A 333 17.42 -6.03 -1.38
CA SER A 333 18.12 -7.01 -0.55
C SER A 333 17.29 -8.27 -0.30
N LEU A 334 15.99 -8.26 -0.64
CA LEU A 334 15.07 -9.36 -0.39
C LEU A 334 15.07 -10.35 -1.58
N PRO A 335 15.15 -11.67 -1.33
CA PRO A 335 15.20 -12.68 -2.40
C PRO A 335 14.06 -12.58 -3.43
N SER A 336 12.84 -12.33 -2.97
CA SER A 336 11.64 -12.24 -3.82
C SER A 336 11.62 -11.01 -4.73
N TRP A 337 12.48 -10.01 -4.49
CA TRP A 337 12.65 -8.87 -5.39
C TRP A 337 13.02 -9.27 -6.82
N ARG A 338 13.76 -10.36 -6.97
CA ARG A 338 14.16 -10.90 -8.28
C ARG A 338 12.96 -11.43 -9.08
N ARG A 339 11.87 -11.80 -8.41
CA ARG A 339 10.65 -12.32 -9.03
C ARG A 339 9.66 -11.24 -9.43
N ILE A 340 9.83 -10.02 -8.90
CA ILE A 340 9.01 -8.87 -9.30
C ILE A 340 9.37 -8.47 -10.73
N SER A 341 8.35 -8.22 -11.55
CA SER A 341 8.53 -7.78 -12.95
C SER A 341 9.37 -6.51 -13.02
N LYS A 342 10.18 -6.34 -14.08
CA LYS A 342 10.91 -5.09 -14.33
C LYS A 342 9.95 -3.92 -14.58
N SER A 343 8.77 -4.21 -15.10
CA SER A 343 7.71 -3.24 -15.42
C SER A 343 6.74 -3.04 -14.25
N SER A 344 7.01 -3.60 -13.08
CA SER A 344 6.26 -3.35 -11.84
C SER A 344 6.46 -1.94 -11.32
N THR A 345 5.43 -1.32 -10.73
CA THR A 345 5.56 -0.01 -10.06
C THR A 345 6.62 0.01 -8.98
N LEU A 346 6.90 -1.13 -8.34
CA LEU A 346 7.96 -1.21 -7.33
C LEU A 346 9.35 -0.94 -7.94
N LYS A 347 9.56 -1.23 -9.23
CA LYS A 347 10.82 -1.03 -9.94
C LYS A 347 10.81 0.21 -10.82
N THR A 348 9.73 0.46 -11.55
CA THR A 348 9.64 1.62 -12.45
C THR A 348 9.52 2.91 -11.66
N ALA A 349 8.79 2.91 -10.54
CA ALA A 349 8.64 4.04 -9.64
C ALA A 349 9.42 3.83 -8.33
N ARG A 350 10.63 3.24 -8.43
CA ARG A 350 11.43 2.86 -7.26
C ARG A 350 11.83 4.03 -6.39
N HIS A 351 12.12 5.19 -6.98
CA HIS A 351 12.39 6.45 -6.27
C HIS A 351 11.27 7.44 -6.58
N ILE A 352 10.97 8.33 -5.64
CA ILE A 352 9.88 9.30 -5.78
C ILE A 352 10.22 10.30 -6.88
N GLU A 353 11.48 10.70 -6.97
CA GLU A 353 12.00 11.61 -7.98
C GLU A 353 11.91 11.00 -9.38
N THR A 354 12.11 9.68 -9.51
CA THR A 354 11.91 8.97 -10.78
C THR A 354 10.43 8.87 -11.13
N CYS A 355 9.58 8.51 -10.16
CA CYS A 355 8.13 8.44 -10.34
C CYS A 355 7.54 9.79 -10.75
N ALA A 356 8.04 10.86 -10.14
CA ALA A 356 7.75 12.23 -10.50
C ALA A 356 8.07 12.48 -11.98
N ASN A 357 9.23 12.07 -12.50
CA ASN A 357 9.57 12.33 -13.90
C ASN A 357 8.74 11.54 -14.95
N GLN A 358 7.91 10.57 -14.54
CA GLN A 358 7.17 9.71 -15.46
C GLN A 358 5.86 10.32 -15.95
N THR A 359 5.50 10.08 -17.21
CA THR A 359 4.19 10.45 -17.75
C THR A 359 3.18 9.31 -17.61
N LEU A 360 1.90 9.58 -17.88
CA LEU A 360 0.87 8.53 -17.88
C LEU A 360 1.09 7.53 -19.04
N GLU A 361 1.69 7.98 -20.14
CA GLU A 361 2.07 7.13 -21.27
C GLU A 361 3.18 6.15 -20.88
N ASP A 362 4.18 6.58 -20.11
CA ASP A 362 5.21 5.69 -19.56
C ASP A 362 4.57 4.58 -18.72
N GLY A 363 3.67 4.97 -17.81
CA GLY A 363 2.94 4.02 -16.98
C GLY A 363 2.06 3.06 -17.77
N ARG A 364 1.43 3.53 -18.86
CA ARG A 364 0.69 2.68 -19.80
C ARG A 364 1.61 1.69 -20.52
N ALA A 365 2.79 2.13 -20.97
CA ALA A 365 3.74 1.24 -21.63
C ALA A 365 4.18 0.11 -20.68
N PHE A 366 4.48 0.44 -19.41
CA PHE A 366 4.79 -0.55 -18.40
C PHE A 366 3.61 -1.48 -18.08
N PHE A 367 2.37 -0.95 -18.05
CA PHE A 367 1.17 -1.76 -17.92
C PHE A 367 1.09 -2.83 -19.02
N GLU A 368 1.24 -2.40 -20.28
CA GLU A 368 1.08 -3.29 -21.43
C GLU A 368 2.15 -4.37 -21.47
N GLU A 369 3.39 -4.05 -21.07
CA GLU A 369 4.48 -5.01 -20.91
C GLU A 369 4.17 -6.03 -19.80
N GLN A 370 3.83 -5.57 -18.60
CA GLN A 370 3.54 -6.45 -17.47
C GLN A 370 2.29 -7.31 -17.72
N ALA A 371 1.26 -6.77 -18.38
CA ALA A 371 0.06 -7.51 -18.74
C ALA A 371 0.36 -8.62 -19.77
N LYS A 372 1.35 -8.45 -20.65
CA LYS A 372 1.82 -9.52 -21.55
C LYS A 372 2.50 -10.63 -20.75
N GLU A 373 3.33 -10.29 -19.76
CA GLU A 373 3.96 -11.27 -18.87
C GLU A 373 2.91 -12.10 -18.12
N VAL A 374 1.89 -11.43 -17.55
CA VAL A 374 0.77 -12.09 -16.85
C VAL A 374 0.06 -13.07 -17.76
N ARG A 375 -0.37 -12.64 -18.96
CA ARG A 375 -1.05 -13.52 -19.93
C ARG A 375 -0.18 -14.72 -20.34
N TRP A 376 1.13 -14.51 -20.45
CA TRP A 376 2.06 -15.59 -20.79
C TRP A 376 2.16 -16.64 -19.68
N VAL A 377 2.27 -16.19 -18.43
CA VAL A 377 2.26 -17.08 -17.24
C VAL A 377 0.95 -17.87 -17.18
N GLU A 378 -0.21 -17.21 -17.30
CA GLU A 378 -1.51 -17.88 -17.28
C GLU A 378 -1.68 -18.89 -18.42
N LYS A 379 -1.20 -18.56 -19.62
CA LYS A 379 -1.21 -19.50 -20.76
C LYS A 379 -0.33 -20.71 -20.48
N ARG A 380 0.87 -20.51 -19.91
CA ARG A 380 1.80 -21.59 -19.54
C ARG A 380 1.20 -22.49 -18.47
N ASP A 381 0.53 -21.91 -17.48
CA ASP A 381 -0.09 -22.66 -16.39
C ASP A 381 -1.31 -23.45 -16.90
N ARG A 382 -2.11 -22.86 -17.80
CA ARG A 382 -3.20 -23.56 -18.50
C ARG A 382 -2.69 -24.74 -19.32
N ILE A 383 -1.60 -24.57 -20.07
CA ILE A 383 -0.97 -25.65 -20.83
C ILE A 383 -0.43 -26.73 -19.89
N SER A 384 0.25 -26.35 -18.80
CA SER A 384 0.77 -27.31 -17.81
C SER A 384 -0.36 -28.10 -17.15
N MET A 385 -1.47 -27.44 -16.78
CA MET A 385 -2.65 -28.12 -16.25
C MET A 385 -3.29 -29.07 -17.26
N ALA A 386 -3.35 -28.68 -18.55
CA ALA A 386 -3.83 -29.56 -19.60
C ALA A 386 -2.92 -30.78 -19.77
N ILE A 387 -1.60 -30.60 -19.85
CA ILE A 387 -0.62 -31.71 -19.91
C ILE A 387 -0.78 -32.63 -18.69
N TRP A 388 -0.89 -32.05 -17.50
CA TRP A 388 -1.07 -32.82 -16.27
C TRP A 388 -2.38 -33.63 -16.28
N ARG A 389 -3.48 -33.03 -16.74
CA ARG A 389 -4.78 -33.70 -16.90
C ARG A 389 -4.70 -34.85 -17.92
N TYR A 390 -4.01 -34.65 -19.03
CA TYR A 390 -3.87 -35.65 -20.10
C TYR A 390 -2.63 -36.55 -19.96
N ARG A 391 -1.88 -36.49 -18.85
CA ARG A 391 -0.62 -37.24 -18.69
C ARG A 391 -0.77 -38.76 -18.80
N ARG A 392 -1.90 -39.31 -18.34
CA ARG A 392 -2.18 -40.76 -18.39
C ARG A 392 -2.49 -41.23 -19.82
N PRO A 393 -3.44 -40.62 -20.56
CA PRO A 393 -3.67 -41.00 -21.95
C PRO A 393 -2.47 -40.69 -22.86
N ILE A 394 -1.75 -39.58 -22.64
CA ILE A 394 -0.52 -39.26 -23.39
C ILE A 394 0.55 -40.35 -23.19
N ARG A 395 0.75 -40.81 -21.95
CA ARG A 395 1.66 -41.92 -21.66
C ARG A 395 1.22 -43.22 -22.34
N ALA A 396 -0.09 -43.53 -22.31
CA ALA A 396 -0.61 -44.73 -22.96
C ALA A 396 -0.43 -44.69 -24.49
N ILE A 397 -0.77 -43.57 -25.13
CA ILE A 397 -0.59 -43.39 -26.59
C ILE A 397 0.89 -43.45 -26.95
N GLY A 398 1.76 -42.77 -26.18
CA GLY A 398 3.21 -42.78 -26.39
C GLY A 398 3.83 -44.17 -26.24
N MET A 399 3.38 -44.96 -25.26
CA MET A 399 3.78 -46.36 -25.11
C MET A 399 3.37 -47.18 -26.34
N THR A 400 2.13 -47.02 -26.81
CA THR A 400 1.61 -47.76 -27.97
C THR A 400 2.35 -47.41 -29.26
N THR A 401 2.63 -46.13 -29.52
CA THR A 401 3.42 -45.73 -30.71
C THR A 401 4.86 -46.21 -30.62
N ALA A 402 5.49 -46.20 -29.44
CA ALA A 402 6.82 -46.76 -29.25
C ALA A 402 6.85 -48.27 -29.52
N VAL A 403 5.88 -49.03 -28.99
CA VAL A 403 5.75 -50.47 -29.25
C VAL A 403 5.52 -50.74 -30.74
N ALA A 404 4.66 -49.97 -31.41
CA ALA A 404 4.43 -50.09 -32.85
C ALA A 404 5.69 -49.80 -33.67
N ALA A 405 6.47 -48.78 -33.30
CA ALA A 405 7.73 -48.45 -33.95
C ALA A 405 8.80 -49.55 -33.76
N VAL A 406 8.91 -50.10 -32.55
CA VAL A 406 9.81 -51.23 -32.25
C VAL A 406 9.39 -52.47 -33.04
N ALA A 407 8.09 -52.80 -33.06
CA ALA A 407 7.58 -53.93 -33.84
C ALA A 407 7.84 -53.76 -35.34
N PHE A 408 7.66 -52.55 -35.88
CA PHE A 408 7.97 -52.23 -37.27
C PHE A 408 9.47 -52.34 -37.57
N TYR A 409 10.33 -51.84 -36.68
CA TYR A 409 11.79 -51.95 -36.81
C TYR A 409 12.26 -53.40 -36.79
N LEU A 410 11.76 -54.21 -35.83
CA LEU A 410 12.06 -55.64 -35.75
C LEU A 410 11.59 -56.39 -37.01
N ARG A 411 10.41 -56.05 -37.54
CA ARG A 411 9.91 -56.62 -38.80
C ARG A 411 10.83 -56.30 -40.00
N ARG A 412 11.47 -55.13 -40.01
CA ARG A 412 12.36 -54.69 -41.10
C ARG A 412 13.80 -55.21 -40.95
N ASN A 413 14.21 -55.63 -39.74
CA ASN A 413 15.56 -56.11 -39.44
C ASN A 413 15.53 -57.50 -38.76
N PRO A 414 15.46 -58.60 -39.54
CA PRO A 414 15.36 -59.97 -39.00
C PRO A 414 16.55 -60.38 -38.11
N SER A 415 17.73 -59.82 -38.35
CA SER A 415 18.95 -60.04 -37.54
C SER A 415 18.84 -59.48 -36.11
N ALA A 416 18.04 -58.43 -35.89
CA ALA A 416 17.78 -57.89 -34.56
C ALA A 416 16.87 -58.81 -33.73
N ILE A 417 15.96 -59.56 -34.36
CA ILE A 417 15.09 -60.54 -33.69
C ILE A 417 15.93 -61.67 -33.07
N HIS A 418 16.93 -62.16 -33.81
CA HIS A 418 17.85 -63.19 -33.30
C HIS A 418 18.70 -62.72 -32.11
N TYR A 419 19.09 -61.45 -32.08
CA TYR A 419 19.83 -60.85 -30.96
C TYR A 419 18.96 -60.67 -29.70
N VAL A 420 17.68 -60.31 -29.87
CA VAL A 420 16.74 -60.22 -28.75
C VAL A 420 16.40 -61.61 -28.20
N MET A 421 16.18 -62.61 -29.07
CA MET A 421 15.93 -63.98 -28.62
C MET A 421 17.12 -64.62 -27.88
N SER A 422 18.36 -64.31 -28.26
CA SER A 422 19.55 -64.82 -27.56
C SER A 422 19.70 -64.22 -26.14
N LEU A 423 19.35 -62.95 -25.95
CA LEU A 423 19.30 -62.29 -24.63
C LEU A 423 18.24 -62.88 -23.69
N PHE A 424 17.04 -63.20 -24.19
CA PHE A 424 16.02 -63.86 -23.36
C PHE A 424 16.39 -65.31 -23.00
N SER A 425 17.09 -66.02 -23.89
CA SER A 425 17.55 -67.39 -23.62
C SER A 425 18.67 -67.47 -22.57
N THR A 426 19.44 -66.39 -22.39
CA THR A 426 20.51 -66.29 -21.39
C THR A 426 19.98 -65.85 -20.02
N LEU A 427 18.94 -65.01 -19.98
CA LEU A 427 18.25 -64.63 -18.74
C LEU A 427 17.37 -65.74 -18.13
N SER A 428 16.88 -66.69 -18.93
CA SER A 428 16.10 -67.84 -18.45
C SER A 428 16.96 -68.98 -17.88
N LYS A 429 18.29 -68.88 -17.96
CA LYS A 429 19.26 -69.89 -17.48
C LYS A 429 20.07 -69.44 -16.26
N ALA A 430 19.79 -68.25 -15.74
CA ALA A 430 20.26 -67.76 -14.44
C ALA A 430 19.06 -67.72 -13.49
#